data_AF-A0A497AAR9-F1
#
_entry.id   AF-A0A497AAR9-F1
#
_cell.length_a   1.000
_cell.length_b   1.000
_cell.length_c   1.000
_cell.angle_alpha   90.00
_cell.angle_beta   90.00
_cell.angle_gamma   90.00
#
_symmetry.space_group_name_H-M   'P 1'
#
loop_
_entity.id
_entity.type
_entity.pdbx_description
1 polymer ?
#
loop_
_entity_poly.entity_id
_entity_poly.type
_entity_poly.pdbx_seq_one_letter_code
_entity_poly.pdbx_strand_id
1 'polypeptide(L)'
;MRGLVQSGRVKIPEGVYKELQQKTDKLAKTIEQWKKKYSVVINLDAEALGLLPDIERNYGPQFNIGGINYPGFWKSPSGRKSVDAQVVALAKSRGWIAVSNDNSIHGACMLENVDCRRWEEIGRLLLGPEQPHLPGL
;
A
#
# COMPACT_ATOMS: atom_id res chain seq x y z
N MET A 1 -4.13 -5.78 -13.49
CA MET A 1 -3.74 -6.36 -12.17
C MET A 1 -3.16 -7.77 -12.25
N ARG A 2 -3.86 -8.79 -12.81
CA ARG A 2 -3.36 -10.19 -12.84
C ARG A 2 -1.93 -10.34 -13.42
N GLY A 3 -1.61 -9.64 -14.51
CA GLY A 3 -0.26 -9.66 -15.09
C GLY A 3 0.83 -9.13 -14.14
N LEU A 4 0.52 -8.13 -13.31
CA LEU A 4 1.47 -7.61 -12.34
C LEU A 4 1.72 -8.59 -11.20
N VAL A 5 0.66 -9.23 -10.71
CA VAL A 5 0.74 -10.28 -9.70
C VAL A 5 1.57 -11.45 -10.23
N GLN A 6 1.34 -11.85 -11.48
CA GLN A 6 2.14 -12.87 -12.17
C GLN A 6 3.62 -12.49 -12.28
N SER A 7 3.91 -11.23 -12.62
CA SER A 7 5.29 -10.71 -12.68
C SER A 7 5.92 -10.43 -11.31
N GLY A 8 5.21 -10.70 -10.21
CA GLY A 8 5.72 -10.47 -8.85
C GLY A 8 5.81 -9.00 -8.44
N ARG A 9 5.20 -8.07 -9.17
CA ARG A 9 5.24 -6.62 -8.92
C ARG A 9 4.20 -6.11 -7.92
N VAL A 10 3.25 -6.96 -7.53
CA VAL A 10 2.26 -6.65 -6.50
C VAL A 10 2.59 -7.46 -5.25
N LYS A 11 2.66 -6.76 -4.12
CA LYS A 11 2.89 -7.32 -2.80
C LYS A 11 1.81 -6.81 -1.85
N ILE A 12 1.31 -7.70 -1.01
CA ILE A 12 0.28 -7.45 -0.01
C ILE A 12 0.87 -7.85 1.34
N PRO A 13 1.04 -6.89 2.28
CA PRO A 13 1.46 -7.23 3.64
C PRO A 13 0.49 -8.21 4.30
N GLU A 14 1.00 -9.12 5.12
CA GLU A 14 0.19 -10.15 5.78
C GLU A 14 -0.99 -9.55 6.57
N GLY A 15 -0.79 -8.42 7.26
CA GLY A 15 -1.85 -7.71 7.97
C GLY A 15 -2.98 -7.22 7.06
N VAL A 16 -2.62 -6.66 5.89
CA VAL A 16 -3.57 -6.22 4.87
C VAL A 16 -4.34 -7.42 4.31
N TYR A 17 -3.65 -8.53 4.00
CA TYR A 17 -4.31 -9.75 3.55
C TYR A 17 -5.33 -10.27 4.57
N LYS A 18 -4.97 -10.31 5.87
CA LYS A 18 -5.87 -10.74 6.94
C LYS A 18 -7.11 -9.84 7.04
N GLU A 19 -6.99 -8.54 6.80
CA GLU A 19 -8.14 -7.65 6.74
C GLU A 19 -9.01 -7.90 5.51
N LEU A 20 -8.39 -8.05 4.34
CA LEU A 20 -9.12 -8.33 3.09
C LEU A 20 -9.85 -9.68 3.13
N GLN A 21 -9.36 -10.66 3.88
CA GLN A 21 -10.08 -11.93 4.08
C GLN A 21 -11.36 -11.76 4.91
N GLN A 22 -11.49 -10.70 5.69
CA GLN A 22 -12.66 -10.44 6.54
C GLN A 22 -13.71 -9.57 5.84
N LYS A 23 -13.36 -8.94 4.73
CA LYS A 23 -14.21 -8.02 3.98
C LYS A 23 -14.41 -8.53 2.55
N THR A 24 -15.65 -8.81 2.17
CA THR A 24 -16.11 -9.16 0.81
C THR A 24 -15.60 -10.49 0.20
N ASP A 25 -16.53 -11.38 -0.14
CA ASP A 25 -16.21 -12.73 -0.62
C ASP A 25 -15.43 -12.79 -1.94
N LYS A 26 -15.72 -11.88 -2.89
CA LYS A 26 -15.15 -11.98 -4.24
C LYS A 26 -13.68 -11.58 -4.30
N LEU A 27 -13.31 -10.49 -3.61
CA LEU A 27 -11.91 -10.04 -3.53
C LEU A 27 -11.08 -11.02 -2.70
N ALA A 28 -11.59 -11.45 -1.56
CA ALA A 28 -10.95 -12.45 -0.70
C ALA A 28 -10.64 -13.75 -1.47
N LYS A 29 -11.62 -14.29 -2.21
CA LYS A 29 -11.43 -15.48 -3.07
C LYS A 29 -10.37 -15.26 -4.16
N THR A 30 -10.35 -14.08 -4.77
CA THR A 30 -9.38 -13.75 -5.84
C THR A 30 -7.95 -13.71 -5.28
N ILE A 31 -7.75 -13.01 -4.16
CA ILE A 31 -6.44 -12.91 -3.52
C ILE A 31 -5.97 -14.27 -3.01
N GLU A 32 -6.88 -15.09 -2.49
CA GLU A 32 -6.56 -16.46 -2.06
C GLU A 32 -6.07 -17.32 -3.23
N GLN A 33 -6.70 -17.23 -4.40
CA GLN A 33 -6.23 -17.90 -5.61
C GLN A 33 -4.85 -17.39 -6.06
N TRP A 34 -4.59 -16.09 -5.91
CA TRP A 34 -3.28 -15.53 -6.23
C TRP A 34 -2.21 -15.98 -5.25
N LYS A 35 -2.51 -16.02 -3.94
CA LYS A 35 -1.59 -16.50 -2.90
C LYS A 35 -1.13 -17.93 -3.13
N LYS A 36 -2.02 -18.80 -3.62
CA LYS A 36 -1.69 -20.20 -3.96
C LYS A 36 -0.75 -20.35 -5.16
N LYS A 37 -0.72 -19.36 -6.06
CA LYS A 37 -0.01 -19.42 -7.34
C LYS A 37 1.20 -18.50 -7.42
N TYR A 38 1.21 -17.42 -6.63
CA TYR A 38 2.16 -16.33 -6.71
C TYR A 38 2.54 -15.87 -5.29
N SER A 39 3.78 -15.41 -5.12
CA SER A 39 4.27 -14.81 -3.87
C SER A 39 3.75 -13.37 -3.71
N VAL A 40 2.42 -13.22 -3.65
CA VAL A 40 1.73 -11.93 -3.55
C VAL A 40 1.55 -11.47 -2.11
N VAL A 41 1.35 -12.40 -1.16
CA VAL A 41 1.30 -12.07 0.28
C VAL A 41 2.69 -12.20 0.87
N ILE A 42 3.14 -11.19 1.59
CA ILE A 42 4.46 -11.16 2.21
C ILE A 42 4.39 -10.81 3.68
N ASN A 43 5.32 -11.37 4.45
CA ASN A 43 5.58 -10.94 5.81
C ASN A 43 6.51 -9.72 5.79
N LEU A 44 6.50 -8.97 6.88
CA LEU A 44 7.51 -7.94 7.10
C LEU A 44 8.87 -8.61 7.35
N ASP A 45 9.91 -8.06 6.75
CA ASP A 45 11.29 -8.42 7.09
C ASP A 45 11.75 -7.69 8.35
N ALA A 46 12.95 -8.03 8.83
CA ALA A 46 13.51 -7.45 10.05
C ALA A 46 13.63 -5.92 9.99
N GLU A 47 13.96 -5.37 8.81
CA GLU A 47 14.08 -3.93 8.60
C GLU A 47 12.71 -3.24 8.71
N ALA A 48 11.71 -3.71 7.98
CA ALA A 48 10.36 -3.17 8.04
C ALA A 48 9.73 -3.33 9.44
N LEU A 49 10.00 -4.45 10.13
CA LEU A 49 9.58 -4.66 11.53
C LEU A 49 10.22 -3.62 12.46
N GLY A 50 11.50 -3.30 12.27
CA GLY A 50 12.20 -2.29 13.05
C GLY A 50 11.64 -0.87 12.89
N LEU A 51 11.01 -0.58 11.75
CA LEU A 51 10.40 0.72 11.46
C LEU A 51 9.00 0.89 12.09
N LEU A 52 8.30 -0.20 12.39
CA LEU A 52 6.91 -0.14 12.87
C LEU A 52 6.71 0.71 14.14
N PRO A 53 7.54 0.61 15.20
CA PRO A 53 7.31 1.39 16.41
C PRO A 53 7.33 2.90 16.18
N ASP A 54 8.26 3.38 15.34
CA ASP A 54 8.40 4.80 15.05
C ASP A 54 7.24 5.30 14.17
N ILE A 55 6.90 4.54 13.14
CA ILE A 55 5.76 4.82 12.25
C ILE A 55 4.44 4.86 13.04
N GLU A 56 4.21 3.89 13.92
CA GLU A 56 3.01 3.84 14.77
C GLU A 56 2.98 4.99 15.78
N ARG A 57 4.12 5.34 16.39
CA ARG A 57 4.19 6.46 17.34
C ARG A 57 3.90 7.80 16.65
N ASN A 58 4.43 8.00 15.45
CA ASN A 58 4.35 9.28 14.75
C ASN A 58 3.01 9.48 14.02
N TYR A 59 2.43 8.41 13.47
CA TYR A 59 1.27 8.49 12.58
C TYR A 59 0.07 7.65 13.03
N GLY A 60 0.19 6.91 14.13
CA GLY A 60 -0.93 6.25 14.78
C GLY A 60 -1.98 7.25 15.26
N PRO A 61 -1.60 8.24 16.10
CA PRO A 61 -2.45 9.37 16.45
C PRO A 61 -2.75 10.30 15.28
N GLN A 62 -3.66 11.25 15.48
CA GLN A 62 -3.90 12.34 14.54
C GLN A 62 -2.63 13.19 14.37
N PHE A 63 -2.33 13.57 13.13
CA PHE A 63 -1.18 14.41 12.79
C PHE A 63 -1.58 15.52 11.81
N ASN A 64 -0.72 16.53 11.64
CA ASN A 64 -0.99 17.68 10.78
C ASN A 64 0.13 17.87 9.76
N ILE A 65 -0.24 18.18 8.52
CA ILE A 65 0.72 18.59 7.49
C ILE A 65 0.17 19.82 6.77
N GLY A 66 0.91 20.92 6.82
CA GLY A 66 0.53 22.16 6.10
C GLY A 66 -0.86 22.68 6.47
N GLY A 67 -1.31 22.48 7.72
CA GLY A 67 -2.65 22.88 8.18
C GLY A 67 -3.74 21.84 7.92
N ILE A 68 -3.47 20.76 7.18
CA ILE A 68 -4.41 19.66 6.96
C ILE A 68 -4.28 18.65 8.11
N ASN A 69 -5.41 18.35 8.76
CA ASN A 69 -5.48 17.34 9.81
C ASN A 69 -5.74 15.95 9.22
N TYR A 70 -4.83 15.02 9.51
CA TYR A 70 -4.94 13.62 9.16
C TYR A 70 -5.34 12.81 10.39
N PRO A 71 -6.38 11.96 10.31
CA PRO A 71 -6.94 11.31 11.49
C PRO A 71 -5.98 10.33 12.17
N GLY A 72 -4.94 9.86 11.47
CA GLY A 72 -3.99 8.88 11.97
C GLY A 72 -4.43 7.44 11.72
N PHE A 73 -3.49 6.49 11.77
CA PHE A 73 -3.77 5.07 11.53
C PHE A 73 -4.72 4.46 12.55
N TRP A 74 -4.76 4.97 13.78
CA TRP A 74 -5.64 4.41 14.83
C TRP A 74 -7.11 4.80 14.64
N LYS A 75 -7.37 5.82 13.82
CA LYS A 75 -8.72 6.30 13.50
C LYS A 75 -9.10 6.01 12.04
N SER A 76 -8.27 5.28 11.28
CA SER A 76 -8.60 4.92 9.90
C SER A 76 -9.85 4.03 9.88
N PRO A 77 -10.66 4.06 8.80
CA PRO A 77 -11.84 3.18 8.66
C PRO A 77 -11.51 1.69 8.76
N SER A 78 -10.25 1.33 8.54
CA SER A 78 -9.67 0.00 8.67
C SER A 78 -9.51 -0.43 10.14
N GLY A 79 -9.43 0.54 11.08
CA GLY A 79 -9.55 0.36 12.54
C GLY A 79 -8.49 -0.53 13.20
N ARG A 80 -7.58 -1.13 12.43
CA ARG A 80 -6.58 -2.08 12.90
C ARG A 80 -5.22 -1.41 12.96
N LYS A 81 -4.86 -1.05 14.20
CA LYS A 81 -3.49 -0.70 14.60
C LYS A 81 -2.50 -1.65 13.92
N SER A 82 -1.45 -1.14 13.30
CA SER A 82 -0.44 -1.80 12.47
C SER A 82 -0.70 -2.01 10.97
N VAL A 83 -1.93 -2.13 10.46
CA VAL A 83 -2.09 -2.51 9.04
C VAL A 83 -1.59 -1.41 8.10
N ASP A 84 -1.99 -0.16 8.37
CA ASP A 84 -1.57 1.00 7.59
C ASP A 84 -0.05 1.24 7.75
N ALA A 85 0.48 1.07 8.97
CA ALA A 85 1.92 1.18 9.25
C ALA A 85 2.74 0.14 8.50
N GLN A 86 2.24 -1.10 8.33
CA GLN A 86 2.94 -2.15 7.57
C GLN A 86 3.13 -1.76 6.11
N VAL A 87 2.16 -1.07 5.51
CA VAL A 87 2.25 -0.59 4.12
C VAL A 87 3.39 0.41 3.98
N VAL A 88 3.44 1.41 4.85
CA VAL A 88 4.48 2.45 4.84
C VAL A 88 5.86 1.85 5.16
N ALA A 89 5.93 0.98 6.18
CA ALA A 89 7.19 0.36 6.61
C ALA A 89 7.83 -0.48 5.49
N LEU A 90 7.05 -1.32 4.80
CA LEU A 90 7.54 -2.13 3.68
C LEU A 90 7.94 -1.27 2.48
N ALA A 91 7.15 -0.24 2.17
CA ALA A 91 7.48 0.67 1.08
C ALA A 91 8.79 1.41 1.36
N LYS A 92 8.97 1.90 2.59
CA LYS A 92 10.20 2.56 3.03
C LYS A 92 11.40 1.63 3.00
N SER A 93 11.33 0.46 3.62
CA SER A 93 12.49 -0.45 3.70
C SER A 93 12.91 -1.00 2.32
N ARG A 94 11.97 -1.15 1.39
CA ARG A 94 12.25 -1.73 0.07
C ARG A 94 12.41 -0.72 -1.06
N GLY A 95 12.22 0.58 -0.79
CA GLY A 95 12.12 1.59 -1.85
C GLY A 95 10.99 1.30 -2.84
N TRP A 96 9.88 0.73 -2.35
CA TRP A 96 8.72 0.42 -3.18
C TRP A 96 7.70 1.56 -3.16
N ILE A 97 6.76 1.48 -4.10
CA ILE A 97 5.61 2.39 -4.16
C ILE A 97 4.51 1.84 -3.26
N ALA A 98 4.10 2.61 -2.26
CA ALA A 98 2.90 2.34 -1.47
C ALA A 98 1.66 2.64 -2.32
N VAL A 99 0.66 1.77 -2.31
CA VAL A 99 -0.60 2.00 -3.02
C VAL A 99 -1.76 1.97 -2.04
N SER A 100 -2.43 3.11 -1.88
CA SER A 100 -3.58 3.25 -0.99
C SER A 100 -4.46 4.44 -1.40
N ASN A 101 -5.75 4.39 -1.08
CA ASN A 101 -6.64 5.53 -1.20
C ASN A 101 -6.83 6.28 0.14
N ASP A 102 -6.19 5.81 1.23
CA ASP A 102 -6.26 6.42 2.55
C ASP A 102 -5.36 7.66 2.67
N ASN A 103 -5.95 8.78 3.07
CA ASN A 103 -5.23 10.04 3.21
C ASN A 103 -4.15 9.99 4.31
N SER A 104 -4.36 9.26 5.40
CA SER A 104 -3.38 9.10 6.47
C SER A 104 -2.15 8.35 6.00
N ILE A 105 -2.32 7.32 5.15
CA ILE A 105 -1.18 6.63 4.52
C ILE A 105 -0.40 7.59 3.62
N HIS A 106 -1.10 8.37 2.79
CA HIS A 106 -0.44 9.37 1.93
C HIS A 106 0.32 10.44 2.72
N GLY A 107 -0.29 10.95 3.79
CA GLY A 107 0.35 11.92 4.68
C GLY A 107 1.61 11.35 5.33
N ALA A 108 1.54 10.12 5.86
CA ALA A 108 2.70 9.45 6.43
C ALA A 108 3.80 9.19 5.37
N CYS A 109 3.44 8.75 4.16
CA CYS A 109 4.41 8.53 3.09
C CYS A 109 5.15 9.83 2.71
N MET A 110 4.45 10.96 2.68
CA MET A 110 5.09 12.26 2.40
C MET A 110 6.12 12.64 3.48
N LEU A 111 5.82 12.41 4.76
CA LEU A 111 6.74 12.69 5.87
C LEU A 111 7.90 11.68 5.94
N GLU A 112 7.66 10.45 5.51
CA GLU A 112 8.66 9.37 5.46
C GLU A 112 9.46 9.32 4.15
N ASN A 113 9.22 10.25 3.21
CA ASN A 113 9.81 10.29 1.87
C ASN A 113 9.63 8.97 1.09
N VAL A 114 8.41 8.43 1.11
CA VAL A 114 7.99 7.21 0.41
C VAL A 114 7.10 7.59 -0.78
N ASP A 115 7.34 7.02 -1.97
CA ASP A 115 6.42 7.20 -3.11
C ASP A 115 5.09 6.48 -2.81
N CYS A 116 4.00 7.23 -2.85
CA CYS A 116 2.67 6.73 -2.56
C CYS A 116 1.70 7.15 -3.66
N ARG A 117 0.90 6.19 -4.13
CA ARG A 117 -0.06 6.38 -5.23
C ARG A 117 -1.43 5.89 -4.83
N ARG A 118 -2.46 6.52 -5.39
CA ARG A 118 -3.83 6.03 -5.34
C ARG A 118 -4.04 4.92 -6.36
N TRP A 119 -5.05 4.09 -6.13
CA TRP A 119 -5.37 2.97 -7.02
C TRP A 119 -5.76 3.44 -8.43
N GLU A 120 -6.39 4.60 -8.55
CA GLU A 120 -6.78 5.17 -9.84
C GLU A 120 -5.57 5.61 -10.67
N GLU A 121 -4.51 6.12 -10.02
CA GLU A 121 -3.26 6.50 -10.66
C GLU A 121 -2.53 5.26 -11.21
N ILE A 122 -2.48 4.20 -10.40
CA ILE A 122 -1.93 2.91 -10.83
C ILE A 122 -2.75 2.33 -11.99
N GLY A 123 -4.09 2.41 -11.91
CA GLY A 123 -4.97 2.00 -13.00
C GLY A 123 -4.60 2.68 -14.32
N ARG A 124 -4.36 4.00 -14.31
CA ARG A 124 -3.96 4.77 -15.49
C ARG A 124 -2.56 4.42 -16.00
N LEU A 125 -1.60 4.19 -15.12
CA LEU A 125 -0.24 3.78 -15.54
C LEU A 125 -0.22 2.40 -16.20
N LEU A 126 -1.16 1.53 -15.83
CA LEU A 126 -1.23 0.15 -16.30
C LEU A 126 -2.20 -0.07 -17.46
N LEU A 127 -3.18 0.83 -17.62
CA LEU A 127 -4.25 0.75 -18.63
C LEU A 127 -4.26 1.96 -19.57
N GLY A 128 -3.35 2.92 -19.39
CA GLY A 128 -3.25 4.10 -20.24
C GLY A 128 -2.95 3.70 -21.69
N PRO A 129 -3.46 4.48 -22.67
CA PRO A 129 -3.27 4.17 -24.07
C PRO A 129 -1.77 4.09 -24.37
N GLU A 130 -1.36 3.13 -25.21
CA GLU A 130 -0.04 3.14 -25.84
C GLU A 130 0.23 4.58 -26.31
N GLN A 131 1.34 5.17 -25.84
CA GLN A 131 1.76 6.46 -26.37
C GLN A 131 1.84 6.31 -27.89
N PRO A 132 1.12 7.11 -28.69
CA PRO A 132 1.33 7.08 -30.13
C PRO A 132 2.81 7.42 -30.36
N HIS A 133 3.55 6.47 -30.94
CA HIS A 133 4.84 6.76 -31.51
C HIS A 133 4.63 7.91 -32.49
N LEU A 134 5.13 9.10 -32.15
CA LEU A 134 5.31 10.15 -33.14
C LEU A 134 6.30 9.58 -34.17
N PRO A 135 5.90 9.40 -35.45
CA PRO A 135 6.85 9.04 -36.49
C PRO A 135 7.90 10.14 -36.56
N GLY A 136 9.17 9.71 -36.61
CA GLY A 136 10.34 10.55 -36.41
C GLY A 136 10.40 11.82 -37.25
N LEU A 137 11.02 12.83 -36.65
CA LEU A 137 11.74 13.90 -37.36
C LEU A 137 13.03 13.35 -37.95
#